data_AF-A0A0S3T253-F1
#
_entry.id   AF-A0A0S3T253-F1
#
_cell.length_a   1.000
_cell.length_b   1.000
_cell.length_c   1.000
_cell.angle_alpha   90.00
_cell.angle_beta   90.00
_cell.angle_gamma   90.00
#
_symmetry.space_group_name_H-M   'P 1'
#
loop_
_entity.id
_entity.type
_entity.pdbx_description
1 polymer ?
#
loop_
_entity_poly.entity_id
_entity_poly.type
_entity_poly.pdbx_seq_one_letter_code
_entity_poly.pdbx_strand_id
1 'polypeptide(L)'
;MATQPQNSDLTFPPADVAGELHPETNTNVQIDPTSSEVAAYKETKAQNEAKQEKDEREKKDALQTIKSAIVISGIVVALAGAAFAIAKKLREK
;
A
#
# COMPACT_ATOMS: atom_id res chain seq x y z
N MET A 1 26.99 -14.26 47.56
CA MET A 1 28.02 -14.77 46.64
C MET A 1 27.51 -14.49 45.23
N ALA A 2 28.08 -13.51 44.54
CA ALA A 2 27.63 -13.12 43.20
C ALA A 2 28.36 -13.97 42.16
N THR A 3 27.62 -14.67 41.31
CA THR A 3 28.14 -15.44 40.18
C THR A 3 28.61 -14.48 39.09
N GLN A 4 29.89 -14.50 38.76
CA GLN A 4 30.43 -13.77 37.61
C GLN A 4 29.84 -14.33 36.31
N PRO A 5 29.44 -13.47 35.35
CA PRO A 5 29.14 -13.93 34.00
C PRO A 5 30.43 -14.43 33.37
N GLN A 6 30.45 -15.68 32.92
CA GLN A 6 31.54 -16.20 32.10
C GLN A 6 31.53 -15.43 30.77
N ASN A 7 32.43 -14.45 30.70
CA ASN A 7 32.86 -13.82 29.48
C ASN A 7 33.54 -14.89 28.61
N SER A 8 32.73 -15.54 27.79
CA SER A 8 33.17 -16.31 26.63
C SER A 8 34.01 -15.40 25.74
N ASP A 9 35.32 -15.65 25.76
CA ASP A 9 36.31 -15.27 24.75
C ASP A 9 36.13 -13.87 24.13
N LEU A 10 36.68 -12.85 24.80
CA LEU A 10 36.76 -11.46 24.32
C LEU A 10 37.85 -11.27 23.24
N THR A 11 38.12 -12.31 22.44
CA THR A 11 39.10 -12.26 21.36
C THR A 11 38.39 -11.89 20.08
N PHE A 12 38.76 -10.74 19.50
CA PHE A 12 38.27 -10.38 18.16
C PHE A 12 38.70 -11.45 17.16
N PRO A 13 37.81 -11.86 16.24
CA PRO A 13 38.19 -12.80 15.20
C PRO A 13 39.35 -12.21 14.40
N PRO A 14 40.32 -13.04 13.98
CA PRO A 14 41.41 -12.58 13.14
C PRO A 14 40.85 -11.99 11.84
N ALA A 15 41.33 -10.80 11.46
CA ALA A 15 40.96 -10.18 10.20
C ALA A 15 41.40 -11.05 9.02
N ASP A 16 40.53 -11.25 8.04
CA ASP A 16 40.86 -11.98 6.81
C ASP A 16 41.63 -11.06 5.86
N VAL A 17 42.91 -10.86 6.15
CA VAL A 17 43.79 -10.00 5.36
C VAL A 17 43.90 -10.44 3.91
N ALA A 18 43.82 -11.74 3.63
CA ALA A 18 43.93 -12.28 2.27
C ALA A 18 42.66 -11.97 1.45
N GLY A 19 41.51 -12.06 2.12
CA GLY A 19 40.23 -11.77 1.54
C GLY A 19 39.93 -10.28 1.34
N GLU A 20 40.35 -9.45 2.29
CA GLU A 20 40.20 -7.99 2.24
C GLU A 20 41.14 -7.34 1.21
N LEU A 21 42.35 -7.87 1.02
CA LEU A 21 43.31 -7.38 0.02
C LEU A 21 42.92 -7.74 -1.42
N HIS A 22 42.07 -8.75 -1.62
CA HIS A 22 41.63 -9.21 -2.94
C HIS A 22 40.10 -9.30 -3.02
N PRO A 23 39.41 -8.15 -3.13
CA PRO A 23 37.94 -8.11 -3.18
C PRO A 23 37.37 -8.86 -4.40
N GLU A 24 38.15 -9.05 -5.47
CA GLU A 24 37.72 -9.79 -6.66
C GLU A 24 37.56 -11.31 -6.41
N THR A 25 38.35 -11.88 -5.49
CA THR A 25 38.28 -13.31 -5.12
C THR A 25 37.30 -13.58 -3.99
N ASN A 26 36.89 -12.56 -3.24
CA ASN A 26 35.98 -12.71 -2.10
C ASN A 26 34.52 -12.54 -2.53
N THR A 27 33.96 -13.59 -3.12
CA THR A 27 32.56 -13.61 -3.58
C THR A 27 31.55 -13.90 -2.45
N ASN A 28 32.03 -14.28 -1.27
CA ASN A 28 31.18 -14.62 -0.12
C ASN A 28 31.15 -13.48 0.90
N VAL A 29 30.46 -12.40 0.54
CA VAL A 29 30.12 -11.36 1.52
C VAL A 29 29.05 -11.95 2.45
N GLN A 30 29.40 -12.20 3.71
CA GLN A 30 28.42 -12.58 4.74
C GLN A 30 27.55 -11.36 5.03
N ILE A 31 26.46 -11.23 4.28
CA ILE A 31 25.43 -10.23 4.56
C ILE A 31 24.70 -10.72 5.81
N ASP A 32 24.63 -9.88 6.83
CA ASP A 32 23.83 -10.14 8.03
C ASP A 32 22.39 -10.50 7.59
N PRO A 33 21.88 -11.69 7.94
CA PRO A 33 20.53 -12.15 7.60
C PRO A 33 19.46 -11.10 7.91
N THR A 34 19.64 -10.33 8.99
CA THR A 34 18.69 -9.32 9.43
C THR A 34 18.56 -8.15 8.44
N SER A 35 19.62 -7.80 7.69
CA SER A 35 19.57 -6.76 6.66
C SER A 35 18.78 -7.18 5.42
N SER A 36 18.82 -8.46 5.07
CA SER A 36 18.07 -9.01 3.93
C SER A 36 16.57 -9.03 4.20
N GLU A 37 16.18 -9.40 5.42
CA GLU A 37 14.77 -9.41 5.84
C GLU A 37 14.17 -7.99 5.90
N VAL A 38 14.94 -6.99 6.33
CA VAL A 38 14.49 -5.59 6.38
C VAL A 38 14.30 -5.02 4.96
N ALA A 39 15.14 -5.39 4.01
CA ALA A 39 14.99 -4.98 2.61
C ALA A 39 13.72 -5.59 1.97
N ALA A 40 13.51 -6.90 2.17
CA ALA A 40 12.31 -7.60 1.69
C ALA A 40 11.03 -7.06 2.34
N TYR A 41 11.08 -6.72 3.64
CA TYR A 41 9.97 -6.10 4.36
C TYR A 41 9.63 -4.70 3.83
N LYS A 42 10.63 -3.88 3.51
CA LYS A 42 10.39 -2.54 2.92
C LYS A 42 9.72 -2.63 1.55
N GLU A 43 10.16 -3.57 0.70
CA GLU A 43 9.56 -3.75 -0.62
C GLU A 43 8.10 -4.24 -0.53
N THR A 44 7.84 -5.26 0.31
CA THR A 44 6.48 -5.76 0.52
C THR A 44 5.56 -4.71 1.13
N LYS A 45 6.06 -3.90 2.07
CA LYS A 45 5.28 -2.80 2.66
C LYS A 45 4.93 -1.73 1.64
N ALA A 46 5.89 -1.29 0.82
CA ALA A 46 5.65 -0.30 -0.23
C ALA A 46 4.62 -0.78 -1.28
N GLN A 47 4.69 -2.06 -1.67
CA GLN A 47 3.69 -2.64 -2.58
C GLN A 47 2.30 -2.70 -1.96
N ASN A 48 2.20 -2.97 -0.66
CA ASN A 48 0.91 -3.07 0.03
C ASN A 48 0.27 -1.69 0.22
N GLU A 49 1.06 -0.67 0.58
CA GLU A 49 0.63 0.72 0.67
C GLU A 49 0.12 1.25 -0.68
N ALA A 50 0.82 0.95 -1.78
CA ALA A 50 0.40 1.35 -3.13
C ALA A 50 -0.90 0.66 -3.60
N LYS A 51 -1.13 -0.60 -3.18
CA LYS A 51 -2.40 -1.30 -3.45
C LYS A 51 -3.55 -0.71 -2.64
N GLN A 52 -3.31 -0.42 -1.36
CA GLN A 52 -4.31 0.16 -0.48
C GLN A 52 -4.75 1.56 -0.95
N GLU A 53 -3.81 2.37 -1.45
CA GLU A 53 -4.12 3.69 -1.99
C GLU A 53 -4.98 3.61 -3.27
N LYS A 54 -4.72 2.63 -4.15
CA LYS A 54 -5.55 2.38 -5.34
C LYS A 54 -6.97 1.96 -4.97
N ASP A 55 -7.10 0.99 -4.07
CA ASP A 55 -8.39 0.52 -3.56
C ASP A 55 -9.22 1.65 -2.93
N GLU A 56 -8.58 2.55 -2.18
CA GLU A 56 -9.27 3.69 -1.57
C GLU A 56 -9.75 4.71 -2.61
N ARG A 57 -8.97 4.97 -3.66
CA ARG A 57 -9.36 5.86 -4.76
C ARG A 57 -10.54 5.28 -5.53
N GLU A 58 -10.49 3.99 -5.87
CA GLU A 58 -11.59 3.30 -6.57
C GLU A 58 -12.90 3.31 -5.75
N LYS A 59 -12.81 3.10 -4.44
CA LYS A 59 -13.97 3.19 -3.54
C LYS A 59 -14.56 4.60 -3.49
N LYS A 60 -13.71 5.63 -3.46
CA LYS A 60 -14.15 7.04 -3.46
C LYS A 60 -14.86 7.39 -4.77
N ASP A 61 -14.34 6.95 -5.91
CA ASP A 61 -14.94 7.19 -7.24
C ASP A 61 -16.27 6.46 -7.41
N ALA A 62 -16.38 5.21 -6.94
CA ALA A 62 -17.64 4.46 -6.96
C ALA A 62 -18.74 5.17 -6.17
N LEU A 63 -18.42 5.68 -4.97
CA LEU A 63 -19.39 6.41 -4.14
C LEU A 63 -19.80 7.75 -4.77
N GLN A 64 -18.87 8.46 -5.42
CA GLN A 64 -19.21 9.69 -6.16
C GLN A 64 -20.12 9.40 -7.35
N THR A 65 -19.85 8.32 -8.08
CA THR A 65 -20.69 7.87 -9.21
C THR A 65 -22.11 7.54 -8.75
N ILE A 66 -22.26 6.82 -7.64
CA ILE A 66 -23.58 6.49 -7.08
C ILE A 66 -24.33 7.76 -6.64
N LYS A 67 -23.66 8.70 -5.95
CA LYS A 67 -24.28 9.99 -5.56
C LYS A 67 -24.75 10.78 -6.78
N SER A 68 -23.91 10.87 -7.81
CA SER A 68 -24.24 11.58 -9.06
C SER A 68 -25.44 10.93 -9.76
N ALA A 69 -25.48 9.61 -9.85
CA ALA A 69 -26.57 8.86 -10.47
C ALA A 69 -27.93 9.10 -9.76
N ILE A 70 -27.94 9.18 -8.43
CA ILE A 70 -29.16 9.48 -7.66
C ILE A 70 -29.66 10.91 -7.98
N VAL A 71 -28.77 11.90 -8.03
CA VAL A 71 -29.14 13.29 -8.35
C VAL A 71 -29.69 13.39 -9.78
N ILE A 72 -29.00 12.80 -10.75
CA ILE A 72 -29.43 12.82 -12.15
C ILE A 72 -30.78 12.10 -12.32
N SER A 73 -30.98 10.95 -11.68
CA SER A 73 -32.25 10.23 -11.76
C SER A 73 -33.42 11.03 -11.18
N GLY A 74 -33.21 11.76 -10.07
CA GLY A 74 -34.21 12.67 -9.51
C GLY A 74 -34.64 13.77 -10.48
N ILE A 75 -33.69 14.39 -11.18
CA ILE A 75 -33.98 15.46 -12.16
C ILE A 75 -34.82 14.92 -13.32
N VAL A 76 -34.47 13.74 -13.85
CA VAL A 76 -35.20 13.14 -14.98
C VAL A 76 -36.66 12.83 -14.58
N VAL A 77 -36.88 12.26 -13.39
CA VAL A 77 -38.23 11.98 -12.88
C VAL A 77 -39.03 13.28 -12.69
N ALA A 78 -38.41 14.33 -12.15
CA ALA A 78 -39.07 15.62 -11.98
C ALA A 78 -39.46 16.26 -13.33
N LEU A 79 -38.58 16.22 -14.33
CA LEU A 79 -38.87 16.74 -15.67
C LEU A 79 -40.00 15.95 -16.34
N ALA A 80 -39.98 14.62 -16.25
CA ALA A 80 -41.05 13.77 -16.77
C ALA A 80 -42.39 14.06 -16.07
N GLY A 81 -42.39 14.21 -14.74
CA GLY A 81 -43.57 14.57 -13.96
C GLY A 81 -44.13 15.95 -14.33
N ALA A 82 -43.27 16.95 -14.50
CA ALA A 82 -43.68 18.29 -14.91
C ALA A 82 -44.27 18.29 -16.34
N ALA A 83 -43.60 17.65 -17.30
CA ALA A 83 -44.10 17.52 -18.66
C ALA A 83 -45.44 16.77 -18.70
N PHE A 84 -45.57 15.69 -17.93
CA PHE A 84 -46.81 14.92 -17.82
C PHE A 84 -47.96 15.75 -17.22
N ALA A 85 -47.69 16.54 -16.17
CA ALA A 85 -48.70 17.40 -15.57
C ALA A 85 -49.20 18.48 -16.56
N ILE A 86 -48.28 19.10 -17.31
CA ILE A 86 -48.63 20.09 -18.35
C ILE A 86 -49.46 19.43 -19.46
N ALA A 87 -49.00 18.27 -19.97
CA ALA A 87 -49.70 17.55 -21.02
C ALA A 87 -51.10 17.07 -20.59
N LYS A 88 -51.24 16.58 -19.36
CA LYS A 88 -52.55 16.21 -18.79
C LYS A 88 -53.50 17.40 -18.74
N LYS A 89 -53.01 18.55 -18.25
CA LYS A 89 -53.81 19.79 -18.15
C LYS A 89 -54.27 20.32 -19.51
N LEU A 90 -53.49 20.07 -20.58
CA LEU A 90 -53.86 20.43 -21.95
C LEU A 90 -54.87 19.46 -22.58
N ARG A 91 -54.88 18.18 -22.17
CA ARG A 91 -55.77 17.14 -22.72
C ARG A 91 -57.17 17.12 -22.11
N GLU A 92 -57.36 17.75 -20.96
CA GLU A 92 -58.66 17.92 -20.29
C GLU A 92 -59.45 19.17 -20.74
N LYS A 93 -58.93 19.94 -21.71
CA LYS A 93 -59.68 20.99 -22.43
C LYS A 93 -60.10 20.51 -23.81
#